data_AF-A0A8E2AMF1-F1
#
_entry.id   AF-A0A8E2AMF1-F1
#
_cell.length_a   1.000
_cell.length_b   1.000
_cell.length_c   1.000
_cell.angle_alpha   90.00
_cell.angle_beta   90.00
_cell.angle_gamma   90.00
#
_symmetry.space_group_name_H-M   'P 1'
#
loop_
_entity.id
_entity.type
_entity.pdbx_description
1 polymer ?
#
loop_
_entity_poly.entity_id
_entity_poly.type
_entity_poly.pdbx_seq_one_letter_code
_entity_poly.pdbx_strand_id
1 'polypeptide(L)'
;MAGSTVLSTHLDSLTNSILDLTQIATPCRYRLVDCEQLIIYNNLRILEFFEFPAVPYTTISYVWHGNPFDDTKDEDLGAFTVKGAEDGDRIGIHVLRHMCRASLVQEAKFMWLDRLCIMQTTREDKGWQMSQMFRIYKSCKACIILPSGIRGLAHLDEGTTWLHRGWTLQEVMAPPRAFVLFAWVHGVGIFQNTNYPDVYEVERRKSAIARVEVILQACRARVRFTTRERKEVIDHVNAKLFGATRGDYAAVDALTGMMETSDPEEKAYSIWRSSFMRTSSRPVDMIFSIMGLFDVSLDPLAFQSHDRIGATIALTQELLRKGYSASWLGISFDLPPSKLLAFPEFPTTSVDGMAKVQIKNEWKKVTEVVDGMHWFKDAPKGRMDNDGYLIFSAKAAPLRQCTGREGKGIHLKAQDGSSWEVVTENLNRGKPQVSTETVKAIAVMVGRRVHYNHGWRSVYREIDPHTFSALLIRDHEPGKFHIVSYIHGADSLQKVFENWEDREFAVGGIEGTKVSVMDVRLTRFQTYINAEQ
;
A
#
# COMPACT_ATOMS: atom_id res chain seq x y z
N MET A 1 19.60 -26.25 9.13
CA MET A 1 19.98 -25.73 10.47
C MET A 1 18.76 -25.77 11.37
N ALA A 2 18.90 -26.29 12.59
CA ALA A 2 17.79 -26.37 13.55
C ALA A 2 17.73 -25.07 14.37
N GLY A 3 16.55 -24.49 14.52
CA GLY A 3 16.35 -23.33 15.42
C GLY A 3 16.45 -23.74 16.88
N SER A 4 16.88 -22.82 17.75
CA SER A 4 16.94 -23.02 19.20
C SER A 4 15.61 -22.57 19.84
N THR A 5 15.10 -23.34 20.81
CA THR A 5 13.92 -22.93 21.57
C THR A 5 14.26 -21.79 22.51
N VAL A 6 13.55 -20.67 22.42
CA VAL A 6 13.68 -19.53 23.35
C VAL A 6 12.53 -19.43 24.34
N LEU A 7 11.37 -19.95 23.96
CA LEU A 7 10.18 -20.01 24.79
C LEU A 7 9.54 -21.38 24.63
N SER A 8 9.13 -21.98 25.74
CA SER A 8 8.22 -23.12 25.78
C SER A 8 7.38 -22.99 27.04
N THR A 9 6.10 -22.68 26.89
CA THR A 9 5.19 -22.49 28.03
C THR A 9 3.79 -22.99 27.72
N HIS A 10 3.12 -23.54 28.72
CA HIS A 10 1.76 -24.06 28.58
C HIS A 10 0.76 -22.91 28.40
N LEU A 11 -0.16 -23.01 27.43
CA LEU A 11 -1.08 -21.92 27.09
C LEU A 11 -1.91 -21.44 28.28
N ASP A 12 -2.32 -22.34 29.17
CA ASP A 12 -3.17 -21.99 30.31
C ASP A 12 -2.46 -21.06 31.30
N SER A 13 -1.12 -21.12 31.38
CA SER A 13 -0.31 -20.21 32.20
C SER A 13 -0.22 -18.80 31.64
N LEU A 14 -0.57 -18.61 30.36
CA LEU A 14 -0.51 -17.31 29.72
C LEU A 14 -1.75 -16.47 29.99
N THR A 15 -2.88 -17.07 30.36
CA THR A 15 -4.13 -16.33 30.58
C THR A 15 -3.95 -15.20 31.59
N ASN A 16 -4.30 -13.98 31.18
CA ASN A 16 -4.13 -12.74 31.95
C ASN A 16 -2.68 -12.40 32.34
N SER A 17 -1.69 -12.98 31.63
CA SER A 17 -0.27 -12.69 31.83
C SER A 17 0.28 -11.67 30.82
N ILE A 18 1.50 -11.22 31.10
CA ILE A 18 2.34 -10.46 30.16
C ILE A 18 3.54 -11.34 29.79
N LEU A 19 3.62 -11.73 28.52
CA LEU A 19 4.76 -12.46 27.97
C LEU A 19 5.91 -11.48 27.70
N ASP A 20 7.07 -11.73 28.29
CA ASP A 20 8.28 -10.92 28.13
C ASP A 20 9.39 -11.72 27.42
N LEU A 21 9.76 -11.29 26.21
CA LEU A 21 10.84 -11.90 25.44
C LEU A 21 12.23 -11.32 25.79
N THR A 22 12.30 -10.21 26.54
CA THR A 22 13.52 -9.38 26.71
C THR A 22 14.70 -10.17 27.26
N GLN A 23 14.46 -11.11 28.18
CA GLN A 23 15.52 -11.87 28.87
C GLN A 23 15.76 -13.26 28.27
N ILE A 24 14.91 -13.71 27.34
CA ILE A 24 14.92 -15.09 26.83
C ILE A 24 15.24 -15.21 25.34
N ALA A 25 15.15 -14.11 24.60
CA ALA A 25 15.42 -14.06 23.16
C ALA A 25 16.65 -13.22 22.84
N THR A 26 17.39 -13.60 21.79
CA THR A 26 18.58 -12.86 21.34
C THR A 26 18.19 -11.84 20.27
N PRO A 27 18.52 -10.53 20.38
CA PRO A 27 18.21 -9.53 19.37
C PRO A 27 18.72 -9.88 17.96
N CYS A 28 18.06 -9.36 16.94
CA CYS A 28 18.43 -9.48 15.52
C CYS A 28 18.47 -10.95 15.05
N ARG A 29 17.44 -11.71 15.42
CA ARG A 29 17.23 -13.11 15.03
C ARG A 29 15.87 -13.30 14.39
N TYR A 30 15.78 -14.25 13.47
CA TYR A 30 14.48 -14.70 12.97
C TYR A 30 13.82 -15.58 14.03
N ARG A 31 12.52 -15.46 14.22
CA ARG A 31 11.78 -16.28 15.18
C ARG A 31 10.50 -16.81 14.56
N LEU A 32 10.11 -18.02 14.96
CA LEU A 32 8.90 -18.67 14.47
C LEU A 32 8.20 -19.40 15.62
N VAL A 33 6.87 -19.34 15.63
CA VAL A 33 6.00 -20.12 16.51
C VAL A 33 5.85 -21.53 15.94
N ASP A 34 5.94 -22.57 16.77
CA ASP A 34 5.66 -23.95 16.40
C ASP A 34 4.15 -24.25 16.56
N CYS A 35 3.43 -24.26 15.43
CA CYS A 35 1.98 -24.46 15.43
C CYS A 35 1.58 -25.86 15.87
N GLU A 36 2.40 -26.87 15.57
CA GLU A 36 2.13 -28.26 15.96
C GLU A 36 2.21 -28.40 17.50
N GLN A 37 3.20 -27.77 18.13
CA GLN A 37 3.33 -27.76 19.59
C GLN A 37 2.11 -27.12 20.27
N LEU A 38 1.60 -26.04 19.69
CA LEU A 38 0.45 -25.33 20.22
C LEU A 38 -0.84 -26.15 20.09
N ILE A 39 -1.05 -26.81 18.96
CA ILE A 39 -2.29 -27.55 18.68
C ILE A 39 -2.33 -28.93 19.35
N ILE A 40 -1.22 -29.66 19.37
CA ILE A 40 -1.18 -31.03 19.90
C ILE A 40 -0.93 -31.05 21.41
N TYR A 41 -0.03 -30.19 21.90
CA TYR A 41 0.45 -30.24 23.30
C TYR A 41 0.03 -29.04 24.14
N ASN A 42 -0.85 -28.17 23.61
CA ASN A 42 -1.30 -26.95 24.29
C ASN A 42 -0.13 -26.05 24.78
N ASN A 43 0.97 -26.03 24.02
CA ASN A 43 2.23 -25.41 24.43
C ASN A 43 2.67 -24.36 23.41
N LEU A 44 2.81 -23.11 23.84
CA LEU A 44 3.40 -22.05 23.03
C LEU A 44 4.92 -22.22 23.03
N ARG A 45 5.45 -22.70 21.89
CA ARG A 45 6.88 -22.81 21.65
C ARG A 45 7.32 -21.82 20.56
N ILE A 46 8.38 -21.04 20.86
CA ILE A 46 9.01 -20.12 19.91
C ILE A 46 10.45 -20.57 19.71
N LEU A 47 10.85 -20.69 18.44
CA LEU A 47 12.22 -20.97 18.03
C LEU A 47 12.87 -19.71 17.49
N GLU A 48 14.18 -19.55 17.71
CA GLU A 48 15.00 -18.53 17.07
C GLU A 48 16.03 -19.15 16.10
N PHE A 49 16.37 -18.39 15.07
CA PHE A 49 17.30 -18.76 14.01
C PHE A 49 18.29 -17.62 13.77
N PHE A 50 19.57 -17.95 13.63
CA PHE A 50 20.59 -16.98 13.24
C PHE A 50 20.48 -16.61 11.77
N GLU A 51 20.42 -17.63 10.92
CA GLU A 51 20.27 -17.49 9.48
C GLU A 51 18.79 -17.50 9.10
N PHE A 52 18.51 -17.06 7.87
CA PHE A 52 17.16 -17.04 7.36
C PHE A 52 16.58 -18.47 7.37
N PRO A 53 15.40 -18.70 7.98
CA PRO A 53 14.88 -20.04 8.19
C PRO A 53 14.50 -20.71 6.87
N ALA A 54 15.21 -21.79 6.51
CA ALA A 54 14.90 -22.65 5.36
C ALA A 54 13.86 -23.73 5.73
N VAL A 55 12.77 -23.32 6.36
CA VAL A 55 11.64 -24.20 6.75
C VAL A 55 10.33 -23.59 6.27
N PRO A 56 9.29 -24.37 5.92
CA PRO A 56 8.00 -23.81 5.57
C PRO A 56 7.35 -23.12 6.77
N TYR A 57 7.03 -21.84 6.63
CA TYR A 57 6.27 -21.06 7.60
C TYR A 57 5.18 -20.22 6.94
N THR A 58 4.11 -19.93 7.67
CA THR A 58 3.15 -18.88 7.32
C THR A 58 3.51 -17.57 8.00
N THR A 59 2.99 -16.46 7.49
CA THR A 59 3.02 -15.16 8.18
C THR A 59 1.61 -14.74 8.57
N ILE A 60 1.47 -14.00 9.67
CA ILE A 60 0.20 -13.41 10.08
C ILE A 60 0.18 -11.92 9.80
N SER A 61 -0.84 -11.48 9.08
CA SER A 61 -1.15 -10.07 8.84
C SER A 61 -2.41 -9.69 9.62
N TYR A 62 -2.37 -8.62 10.40
CA TYR A 62 -3.50 -8.20 11.22
C TYR A 62 -3.41 -6.71 11.58
N VAL A 63 -4.46 -6.20 12.23
CA VAL A 63 -4.50 -4.83 12.77
C VAL A 63 -4.22 -4.83 14.28
N TRP A 64 -3.36 -3.92 14.74
CA TRP A 64 -3.00 -3.82 16.16
C TRP A 64 -4.18 -3.44 17.07
N HIS A 65 -5.16 -2.72 16.52
CA HIS A 65 -6.44 -2.40 17.14
C HIS A 65 -7.54 -2.94 16.23
N GLY A 66 -8.10 -4.07 16.63
CA GLY A 66 -9.14 -4.81 15.97
C GLY A 66 -10.53 -4.21 16.11
N ASN A 67 -11.51 -4.96 15.62
CA ASN A 67 -12.90 -4.65 15.92
C ASN A 67 -13.15 -4.82 17.43
N PRO A 68 -14.08 -4.05 18.04
CA PRO A 68 -14.44 -4.22 19.43
C PRO A 68 -14.81 -5.68 19.72
N PHE A 69 -14.17 -6.26 20.73
CA PHE A 69 -14.43 -7.63 21.18
C PHE A 69 -15.10 -7.59 22.54
N ASP A 70 -16.23 -8.29 22.67
CA ASP A 70 -17.00 -8.36 23.90
C ASP A 70 -16.47 -9.48 24.80
N ASP A 71 -15.52 -9.13 25.67
CA ASP A 71 -14.90 -10.07 26.61
C ASP A 71 -15.94 -10.74 27.54
N THR A 72 -17.11 -10.13 27.77
CA THR A 72 -18.14 -10.65 28.69
C THR A 72 -18.89 -11.85 28.15
N LYS A 73 -18.89 -12.06 26.83
CA LYS A 73 -19.56 -13.18 26.18
C LYS A 73 -18.71 -14.44 26.08
N ASP A 74 -17.41 -14.31 26.36
CA ASP A 74 -16.41 -15.34 26.06
C ASP A 74 -15.22 -15.28 27.05
N GLU A 75 -15.50 -15.07 28.34
CA GLU A 75 -14.50 -14.97 29.40
C GLU A 75 -13.59 -16.21 29.48
N ASP A 76 -14.11 -17.39 29.11
CA ASP A 76 -13.40 -18.67 29.10
C ASP A 76 -12.34 -18.79 28.00
N LEU A 77 -12.29 -17.88 27.03
CA LEU A 77 -11.38 -17.99 25.88
C LEU A 77 -9.94 -17.60 26.18
N GLY A 78 -9.70 -16.86 27.28
CA GLY A 78 -8.38 -16.42 27.72
C GLY A 78 -7.65 -15.45 26.76
N ALA A 79 -6.75 -14.64 27.31
CA ALA A 79 -5.89 -13.75 26.52
C ALA A 79 -4.62 -13.39 27.26
N PHE A 80 -3.61 -12.96 26.52
CA PHE A 80 -2.36 -12.46 27.11
C PHE A 80 -1.79 -11.28 26.32
N THR A 81 -0.96 -10.48 26.99
CA THR A 81 -0.29 -9.32 26.41
C THR A 81 1.18 -9.67 26.17
N VAL A 82 1.84 -8.96 25.25
CA VAL A 82 3.30 -9.04 25.07
C VAL A 82 3.92 -7.74 25.55
N LYS A 83 4.98 -7.82 26.35
CA LYS A 83 5.67 -6.66 26.90
C LYS A 83 6.25 -5.78 25.80
N GLY A 84 6.07 -4.46 25.90
CA GLY A 84 6.49 -3.48 24.88
C GLY A 84 5.51 -3.33 23.71
N ALA A 85 4.33 -3.95 23.82
CA ALA A 85 3.26 -3.94 22.83
C ALA A 85 1.88 -3.73 23.49
N GLU A 86 1.85 -3.25 24.73
CA GLU A 86 0.64 -3.07 25.54
C GLU A 86 -0.34 -2.06 24.95
N ASP A 87 0.12 -1.24 24.01
CA ASP A 87 -0.66 -0.26 23.25
C ASP A 87 -1.53 -0.88 22.14
N GLY A 88 -1.58 -2.21 22.01
CA GLY A 88 -2.45 -2.90 21.07
C GLY A 88 -3.18 -4.07 21.72
N ASP A 89 -4.04 -4.74 20.95
CA ASP A 89 -4.92 -5.80 21.46
C ASP A 89 -4.16 -6.97 22.10
N ARG A 90 -4.80 -7.58 23.10
CA ARG A 90 -4.36 -8.84 23.70
C ARG A 90 -4.54 -9.98 22.71
N ILE A 91 -3.60 -10.94 22.71
CA ILE A 91 -3.71 -12.14 21.88
C ILE A 91 -4.77 -13.06 22.48
N GLY A 92 -5.87 -13.31 21.77
CA GLY A 92 -6.84 -14.32 22.16
C GLY A 92 -6.26 -15.73 21.98
N ILE A 93 -6.28 -16.56 23.04
CA ILE A 93 -5.71 -17.92 22.96
C ILE A 93 -6.47 -18.75 21.91
N HIS A 94 -7.79 -18.59 21.83
CA HIS A 94 -8.60 -19.22 20.80
C HIS A 94 -8.19 -18.77 19.38
N VAL A 95 -7.99 -17.47 19.14
CA VAL A 95 -7.54 -16.94 17.84
C VAL A 95 -6.17 -17.50 17.48
N LEU A 96 -5.25 -17.57 18.45
CA LEU A 96 -3.93 -18.17 18.26
C LEU A 96 -4.02 -19.65 17.84
N ARG A 97 -4.97 -20.41 18.39
CA ARG A 97 -5.26 -21.78 17.92
C ARG A 97 -5.79 -21.78 16.48
N HIS A 98 -6.71 -20.88 16.11
CA HIS A 98 -7.19 -20.78 14.72
C HIS A 98 -6.07 -20.40 13.74
N MET A 99 -5.18 -19.48 14.10
CA MET A 99 -3.99 -19.12 13.30
C MET A 99 -3.06 -20.31 13.09
N CYS A 100 -2.79 -21.08 14.16
CA CYS A 100 -1.95 -22.27 14.07
C CYS A 100 -2.61 -23.38 13.23
N ARG A 101 -3.92 -23.62 13.38
CA ARG A 101 -4.67 -24.56 12.53
C ARG A 101 -4.64 -24.13 11.06
N ALA A 102 -4.87 -22.86 10.78
CA ALA A 102 -4.81 -22.33 9.42
C ALA A 102 -3.42 -22.50 8.80
N SER A 103 -2.36 -22.34 9.59
CA SER A 103 -0.98 -22.58 9.16
C SER A 103 -0.73 -24.04 8.80
N LEU A 104 -1.23 -24.97 9.63
CA LEU A 104 -1.16 -26.40 9.35
C LEU A 104 -1.99 -26.81 8.12
N VAL A 105 -3.16 -26.19 7.90
CA VAL A 105 -3.97 -26.37 6.66
C VAL A 105 -3.20 -25.89 5.43
N GLN A 106 -2.39 -24.85 5.57
CA GLN A 106 -1.45 -24.39 4.54
C GLN A 106 -0.13 -25.18 4.53
N GLU A 107 -0.09 -26.35 5.19
CA GLU A 107 1.04 -27.27 5.25
C GLU A 107 2.34 -26.58 5.69
N ALA A 108 2.24 -25.71 6.68
CA ALA A 108 3.37 -25.05 7.32
C ALA A 108 3.30 -25.30 8.83
N LYS A 109 4.34 -25.96 9.35
CA LYS A 109 4.47 -26.24 10.78
C LYS A 109 4.73 -24.98 11.60
N PHE A 110 5.36 -23.98 10.98
CA PHE A 110 5.81 -22.78 11.65
C PHE A 110 4.99 -21.56 11.22
N MET A 111 4.94 -20.55 12.09
CA MET A 111 4.23 -19.30 11.83
C MET A 111 5.03 -18.12 12.36
N TRP A 112 5.14 -17.07 11.56
CA TRP A 112 5.66 -15.77 11.96
C TRP A 112 4.49 -14.84 12.33
N LEU A 113 4.49 -14.33 13.55
CA LEU A 113 3.56 -13.32 14.05
C LEU A 113 4.41 -12.23 14.71
N ASP A 114 4.39 -11.00 14.17
CA ASP A 114 5.25 -9.89 14.63
C ASP A 114 5.18 -9.69 16.16
N ARG A 115 3.99 -9.83 16.75
CA ARG A 115 3.70 -9.74 18.19
C ARG A 115 4.52 -10.71 19.03
N LEU A 116 4.82 -11.90 18.50
CA LEU A 116 5.56 -12.96 19.20
C LEU A 116 6.98 -13.17 18.65
N CYS A 117 7.27 -12.70 17.45
CA CYS A 117 8.52 -12.98 16.76
C CYS A 117 9.50 -11.79 16.78
N ILE A 118 9.02 -10.58 17.08
CA ILE A 118 9.82 -9.37 17.26
C ILE A 118 9.98 -9.08 18.76
N MET A 119 11.17 -8.71 19.19
CA MET A 119 11.39 -8.21 20.55
C MET A 119 10.82 -6.79 20.66
N GLN A 120 9.60 -6.68 21.17
CA GLN A 120 8.85 -5.43 21.20
C GLN A 120 9.44 -4.36 22.14
N THR A 121 10.35 -4.72 23.03
CA THR A 121 11.08 -3.80 23.92
C THR A 121 12.44 -3.35 23.37
N THR A 122 12.92 -3.94 22.27
CA THR A 122 14.29 -3.76 21.77
C THR A 122 14.30 -2.96 20.47
N ARG A 123 14.79 -1.71 20.53
CA ARG A 123 14.85 -0.80 19.35
C ARG A 123 15.67 -1.37 18.20
N GLU A 124 16.82 -1.99 18.50
CA GLU A 124 17.69 -2.60 17.50
C GLU A 124 17.00 -3.77 16.78
N ASP A 125 16.36 -4.69 17.52
CA ASP A 125 15.59 -5.80 16.95
C ASP A 125 14.43 -5.27 16.09
N LYS A 126 13.69 -4.24 16.53
CA LYS A 126 12.63 -3.62 15.70
C LYS A 126 13.18 -3.07 14.39
N GLY A 127 14.25 -2.28 14.43
CA GLY A 127 14.86 -1.72 13.23
C GLY A 127 15.37 -2.79 12.27
N TRP A 128 16.03 -3.82 12.82
CA TRP A 128 16.50 -4.97 12.05
C TRP A 128 15.32 -5.75 11.45
N GLN A 129 14.31 -6.11 12.22
CA GLN A 129 13.12 -6.84 11.75
C GLN A 129 12.40 -6.06 10.64
N MET A 130 12.22 -4.74 10.78
CA MET A 130 11.63 -3.90 9.73
C MET A 130 12.39 -3.99 8.41
N SER A 131 13.73 -4.03 8.45
CA SER A 131 14.56 -4.24 7.25
C SER A 131 14.38 -5.65 6.63
N GLN A 132 14.00 -6.63 7.44
CA GLN A 132 13.81 -8.03 7.03
C GLN A 132 12.35 -8.38 6.68
N MET A 133 11.36 -7.58 7.10
CA MET A 133 9.93 -7.90 6.99
C MET A 133 9.54 -8.29 5.56
N PHE A 134 9.97 -7.52 4.56
CA PHE A 134 9.66 -7.85 3.17
C PHE A 134 10.18 -9.24 2.78
N ARG A 135 11.41 -9.59 3.18
CA ARG A 135 12.00 -10.92 2.93
C ARG A 135 11.23 -12.01 3.68
N ILE A 136 10.82 -11.75 4.92
CA ILE A 136 10.02 -12.68 5.73
C ILE A 136 8.67 -12.96 5.07
N TYR A 137 7.94 -11.93 4.63
CA TYR A 137 6.68 -12.11 3.92
C TYR A 137 6.87 -12.75 2.52
N LYS A 138 7.90 -12.33 1.77
CA LYS A 138 8.20 -12.88 0.43
C LYS A 138 8.53 -14.37 0.45
N SER A 139 9.20 -14.85 1.50
CA SER A 139 9.68 -16.24 1.56
C SER A 139 8.74 -17.18 2.31
N CYS A 140 7.59 -16.69 2.81
CA CYS A 140 6.63 -17.54 3.50
C CYS A 140 5.86 -18.43 2.51
N LYS A 141 5.26 -19.52 3.00
CA LYS A 141 4.41 -20.43 2.20
C LYS A 141 3.06 -19.79 1.87
N ALA A 142 2.55 -18.99 2.79
CA ALA A 142 1.33 -18.20 2.66
C ALA A 142 1.25 -17.14 3.77
N CYS A 143 0.59 -16.02 3.49
CA CYS A 143 0.15 -15.09 4.52
C CYS A 143 -1.30 -15.35 4.91
N ILE A 144 -1.58 -15.37 6.21
CA ILE A 144 -2.92 -15.50 6.78
C ILE A 144 -3.31 -14.14 7.36
N ILE A 145 -4.39 -13.57 6.82
CA ILE A 145 -4.93 -12.26 7.14
C ILE A 145 -6.04 -12.42 8.19
N LEU A 146 -5.89 -11.74 9.32
CA LEU A 146 -6.90 -11.57 10.35
C LEU A 146 -7.38 -10.12 10.33
N PRO A 147 -8.43 -9.82 9.55
CA PRO A 147 -8.81 -8.45 9.25
C PRO A 147 -9.35 -7.70 10.48
N SER A 148 -9.98 -8.42 11.43
CA SER A 148 -10.47 -7.88 12.71
C SER A 148 -9.43 -7.84 13.82
N GLY A 149 -8.17 -8.19 13.57
CA GLY A 149 -7.13 -8.24 14.60
C GLY A 149 -6.98 -9.63 15.24
N ILE A 150 -6.32 -9.69 16.40
CA ILE A 150 -5.90 -10.95 17.06
C ILE A 150 -6.69 -11.30 18.32
N ARG A 151 -7.72 -10.51 18.64
CA ARG A 151 -8.59 -10.75 19.80
C ARG A 151 -9.77 -11.68 19.47
N GLY A 152 -10.37 -11.53 18.29
CA GLY A 152 -11.47 -12.37 17.80
C GLY A 152 -11.49 -12.47 16.27
N LEU A 153 -12.18 -13.50 15.74
CA LEU A 153 -12.33 -13.71 14.29
C LEU A 153 -13.49 -12.88 13.74
N ALA A 154 -13.25 -12.20 12.60
CA ALA A 154 -14.27 -11.44 11.90
C ALA A 154 -15.31 -12.34 11.23
N HIS A 155 -16.58 -11.96 11.27
CA HIS A 155 -17.57 -12.40 10.30
C HIS A 155 -17.38 -11.67 8.96
N LEU A 156 -17.78 -12.30 7.85
CA LEU A 156 -17.60 -11.70 6.52
C LEU A 156 -18.32 -10.35 6.38
N ASP A 157 -19.44 -10.14 7.08
CA ASP A 157 -20.26 -8.94 7.05
C ASP A 157 -19.80 -7.83 8.01
N GLU A 158 -18.67 -8.01 8.67
CA GLU A 158 -18.03 -6.97 9.47
C GLU A 158 -17.08 -6.11 8.62
N GLY A 159 -17.18 -4.79 8.77
CA GLY A 159 -16.16 -3.88 8.26
C GLY A 159 -14.91 -3.89 9.13
N THR A 160 -13.73 -3.81 8.53
CA THR A 160 -12.47 -3.73 9.28
C THR A 160 -11.57 -2.62 8.75
N THR A 161 -10.55 -2.24 9.53
CA THR A 161 -9.58 -1.21 9.13
C THR A 161 -8.36 -1.76 8.38
N TRP A 162 -8.30 -3.09 8.18
CA TRP A 162 -7.11 -3.78 7.66
C TRP A 162 -6.64 -3.23 6.31
N LEU A 163 -7.57 -2.96 5.39
CA LEU A 163 -7.24 -2.46 4.04
C LEU A 163 -6.60 -1.06 4.07
N HIS A 164 -6.82 -0.29 5.14
CA HIS A 164 -6.33 1.07 5.27
C HIS A 164 -5.01 1.18 6.04
N ARG A 165 -4.43 0.08 6.51
CA ARG A 165 -3.12 0.11 7.19
C ARG A 165 -1.98 0.08 6.17
N GLY A 166 -0.90 0.82 6.45
CA GLY A 166 0.26 0.93 5.55
C GLY A 166 0.94 -0.42 5.32
N TRP A 167 1.36 -1.07 6.41
CA TRP A 167 2.08 -2.35 6.38
C TRP A 167 1.29 -3.46 5.66
N THR A 168 -0.03 -3.52 5.81
CA THR A 168 -0.84 -4.60 5.24
C THR A 168 -0.77 -4.70 3.72
N LEU A 169 -0.31 -3.65 3.01
CA LEU A 169 -0.05 -3.71 1.57
C LEU A 169 1.07 -4.68 1.23
N GLN A 170 2.23 -4.62 1.89
CA GLN A 170 3.29 -5.60 1.61
C GLN A 170 2.94 -6.99 2.11
N GLU A 171 2.18 -7.07 3.21
CA GLU A 171 1.86 -8.34 3.86
C GLU A 171 0.95 -9.22 2.98
N VAL A 172 0.24 -8.62 2.02
CA VAL A 172 -0.57 -9.35 1.05
C VAL A 172 0.11 -9.49 -0.32
N MET A 173 1.06 -8.61 -0.65
CA MET A 173 1.63 -8.53 -2.00
C MET A 173 3.03 -9.13 -2.13
N ALA A 174 3.77 -9.22 -1.03
CA ALA A 174 5.07 -9.89 -1.00
C ALA A 174 4.94 -11.43 -1.01
N PRO A 175 4.01 -12.05 -0.24
CA PRO A 175 3.85 -13.50 -0.24
C PRO A 175 3.42 -14.08 -1.58
N PRO A 176 3.73 -15.36 -1.86
CA PRO A 176 3.25 -16.03 -3.06
C PRO A 176 1.72 -16.23 -3.06
N ARG A 177 1.11 -16.34 -1.89
CA ARG A 177 -0.34 -16.50 -1.68
C ARG A 177 -0.77 -15.86 -0.37
N ALA A 178 -1.97 -15.30 -0.35
CA ALA A 178 -2.59 -14.75 0.86
C ALA A 178 -4.01 -15.26 1.03
N PHE A 179 -4.37 -15.58 2.28
CA PHE A 179 -5.68 -16.11 2.67
C PHE A 179 -6.25 -15.28 3.80
N VAL A 180 -7.57 -15.10 3.80
CA VAL A 180 -8.29 -14.46 4.90
C VAL A 180 -8.86 -15.54 5.80
N LEU A 181 -8.58 -15.45 7.10
CA LEU A 181 -9.16 -16.30 8.13
C LEU A 181 -10.36 -15.57 8.75
N PHE A 182 -11.53 -16.20 8.71
CA PHE A 182 -12.78 -15.60 9.18
C PHE A 182 -13.68 -16.62 9.89
N ALA A 183 -14.59 -16.12 10.72
CA ALA A 183 -15.61 -16.91 11.38
C ALA A 183 -16.61 -17.46 10.34
N TRP A 184 -16.83 -18.77 10.36
CA TRP A 184 -17.60 -19.45 9.31
C TRP A 184 -18.30 -20.71 9.80
N VAL A 185 -19.62 -20.77 9.61
CA VAL A 185 -20.48 -21.87 10.09
C VAL A 185 -21.01 -22.77 8.98
N HIS A 186 -20.91 -22.34 7.72
CA HIS A 186 -21.56 -23.01 6.57
C HIS A 186 -20.73 -24.16 5.98
N GLY A 187 -19.49 -24.32 6.44
CA GLY A 187 -18.60 -25.39 6.03
C GLY A 187 -17.87 -25.16 4.70
N VAL A 188 -17.25 -26.22 4.17
CA VAL A 188 -16.52 -26.19 2.89
C VAL A 188 -17.48 -25.90 1.72
N GLY A 189 -17.05 -25.04 0.81
CA GLY A 189 -17.83 -24.68 -0.35
C GLY A 189 -17.07 -23.85 -1.37
N ILE A 190 -17.82 -23.27 -2.29
CA ILE A 190 -17.28 -22.42 -3.35
C ILE A 190 -18.06 -21.11 -3.45
N PHE A 191 -17.33 -20.01 -3.63
CA PHE A 191 -17.88 -18.75 -4.10
C PHE A 191 -18.07 -18.80 -5.61
N GLN A 192 -19.29 -18.58 -6.09
CA GLN A 192 -19.58 -18.58 -7.52
C GLN A 192 -19.12 -17.27 -8.16
N ASN A 193 -18.76 -17.34 -9.45
CA ASN A 193 -18.31 -16.21 -10.27
C ASN A 193 -17.05 -15.51 -9.77
N THR A 194 -16.21 -16.20 -8.98
CA THR A 194 -14.93 -15.67 -8.52
C THR A 194 -13.76 -16.46 -9.07
N ASN A 195 -12.60 -15.80 -9.13
CA ASN A 195 -11.33 -16.49 -9.34
C ASN A 195 -10.95 -17.20 -8.04
N TYR A 196 -10.55 -18.48 -8.13
CA TYR A 196 -10.14 -19.31 -6.97
C TYR A 196 -11.23 -19.53 -5.91
N PRO A 197 -12.37 -20.12 -6.28
CA PRO A 197 -13.60 -20.01 -5.52
C PRO A 197 -13.63 -20.74 -4.17
N ASP A 198 -12.61 -21.54 -3.87
CA ASP A 198 -12.64 -22.48 -2.75
C ASP A 198 -12.56 -21.82 -1.37
N VAL A 199 -13.42 -22.31 -0.48
CA VAL A 199 -13.41 -22.01 0.96
C VAL A 199 -13.09 -23.30 1.71
N TYR A 200 -12.02 -23.28 2.50
CA TYR A 200 -11.57 -24.43 3.30
C TYR A 200 -11.87 -24.21 4.78
N GLU A 201 -12.43 -25.21 5.46
CA GLU A 201 -12.60 -25.15 6.91
C GLU A 201 -11.27 -25.29 7.63
N VAL A 202 -11.03 -24.39 8.58
CA VAL A 202 -9.90 -24.45 9.52
C VAL A 202 -10.31 -25.15 10.80
N GLU A 203 -11.53 -24.87 11.26
CA GLU A 203 -12.16 -25.59 12.35
C GLU A 203 -13.64 -25.75 12.04
N ARG A 204 -14.11 -26.99 12.17
CA ARG A 204 -15.43 -27.41 11.73
C ARG A 204 -16.52 -26.48 12.26
N ARG A 205 -17.22 -25.82 11.35
CA ARG A 205 -18.32 -24.87 11.59
C ARG A 205 -17.99 -23.73 12.56
N LYS A 206 -16.72 -23.38 12.69
CA LYS A 206 -16.29 -22.21 13.46
C LYS A 206 -15.50 -21.23 12.63
N SER A 207 -14.60 -21.71 11.78
CA SER A 207 -13.72 -20.84 11.00
C SER A 207 -13.32 -21.47 9.68
N ALA A 208 -13.08 -20.60 8.69
CA ALA A 208 -12.62 -20.99 7.37
C ALA A 208 -11.57 -20.02 6.85
N ILE A 209 -10.86 -20.46 5.81
CA ILE A 209 -9.96 -19.63 5.01
C ILE A 209 -10.38 -19.62 3.55
N ALA A 210 -10.19 -18.47 2.90
CA ALA A 210 -10.36 -18.30 1.47
C ALA A 210 -9.27 -17.37 0.95
N ARG A 211 -8.95 -17.46 -0.35
CA ARG A 211 -8.00 -16.56 -0.99
C ARG A 211 -8.46 -15.10 -0.87
N VAL A 212 -7.52 -14.18 -0.62
CA VAL A 212 -7.84 -12.75 -0.44
C VAL A 212 -8.55 -12.15 -1.65
N GLU A 213 -8.21 -12.62 -2.86
CA GLU A 213 -8.82 -12.21 -4.12
C GLU A 213 -10.34 -12.46 -4.13
N VAL A 214 -10.76 -13.60 -3.59
CA VAL A 214 -12.19 -13.97 -3.49
C VAL A 214 -12.93 -13.03 -2.56
N ILE A 215 -12.33 -12.71 -1.42
CA ILE A 215 -12.95 -11.84 -0.41
C ILE A 215 -13.00 -10.39 -0.91
N LEU A 216 -11.95 -9.90 -1.58
CA LEU A 216 -11.95 -8.58 -2.22
C LEU A 216 -13.07 -8.49 -3.26
N GLN A 217 -13.24 -9.51 -4.09
CA GLN A 217 -14.32 -9.57 -5.06
C GLN A 217 -15.69 -9.60 -4.39
N ALA A 218 -15.85 -10.38 -3.31
CA ALA A 218 -17.08 -10.45 -2.54
C ALA A 218 -17.45 -9.11 -1.86
N CYS A 219 -16.45 -8.31 -1.46
CA CYS A 219 -16.67 -6.95 -0.96
C CYS A 219 -17.10 -5.97 -2.06
N ARG A 220 -16.71 -6.24 -3.32
CA ARG A 220 -16.92 -5.33 -4.44
C ARG A 220 -18.17 -5.64 -5.27
N ALA A 221 -18.60 -6.90 -5.27
CA ALA A 221 -19.69 -7.41 -6.11
C ALA A 221 -20.52 -8.47 -5.39
N ARG A 222 -21.75 -8.67 -5.84
CA ARG A 222 -22.62 -9.73 -5.32
C ARG A 222 -22.08 -11.11 -5.71
N VAL A 223 -21.69 -11.89 -4.71
CA VAL A 223 -21.30 -13.29 -4.88
C VAL A 223 -22.29 -14.23 -4.18
N ARG A 224 -22.42 -15.43 -4.74
CA ARG A 224 -23.20 -16.56 -4.17
C ARG A 224 -22.23 -17.59 -3.62
N PHE A 225 -22.59 -18.26 -2.54
CA PHE A 225 -21.83 -19.38 -2.01
C PHE A 225 -22.63 -20.69 -2.13
N THR A 226 -21.94 -21.80 -2.40
CA THR A 226 -22.55 -23.14 -2.47
C THR A 226 -21.76 -24.11 -1.62
N THR A 227 -22.42 -24.77 -0.66
CA THR A 227 -21.79 -25.78 0.20
C THR A 227 -21.52 -27.05 -0.59
N ARG A 228 -20.36 -27.69 -0.35
CA ARG A 228 -20.05 -28.98 -0.99
C ARG A 228 -20.82 -30.15 -0.36
N GLU A 229 -21.05 -30.12 0.94
CA GLU A 229 -21.69 -31.24 1.66
C GLU A 229 -23.20 -31.32 1.45
N ARG A 230 -23.90 -30.19 1.48
CA ARG A 230 -25.38 -30.15 1.53
C ARG A 230 -26.02 -29.59 0.27
N LYS A 231 -25.22 -29.06 -0.67
CA LYS A 231 -25.70 -28.27 -1.81
C LYS A 231 -26.62 -27.11 -1.41
N GLU A 232 -26.48 -26.63 -0.17
CA GLU A 232 -27.13 -25.41 0.31
C GLU A 232 -26.51 -24.21 -0.42
N VAL A 233 -27.36 -23.26 -0.80
CA VAL A 233 -26.97 -22.06 -1.54
C VAL A 233 -27.24 -20.84 -0.69
N ILE A 234 -26.21 -20.00 -0.54
CA ILE A 234 -26.34 -18.65 0.03
C ILE A 234 -26.33 -17.68 -1.13
N ASP A 235 -27.51 -17.16 -1.49
CA ASP A 235 -27.72 -16.33 -2.69
C ASP A 235 -27.05 -14.95 -2.65
N HIS A 236 -26.67 -14.49 -1.46
CA HIS A 236 -25.90 -13.28 -1.30
C HIS A 236 -25.01 -13.39 -0.07
N VAL A 237 -23.70 -13.46 -0.29
CA VAL A 237 -22.73 -13.25 0.79
C VAL A 237 -22.44 -11.76 0.87
N ASN A 238 -22.83 -11.16 1.99
CA ASN A 238 -22.61 -9.75 2.28
C ASN A 238 -21.21 -9.56 2.88
N ALA A 239 -20.16 -9.57 2.05
CA ALA A 239 -18.81 -9.37 2.55
C ALA A 239 -18.48 -7.88 2.68
N LYS A 240 -17.94 -7.47 3.83
CA LYS A 240 -17.57 -6.09 4.16
C LYS A 240 -16.16 -5.96 4.77
N LEU A 241 -15.45 -7.07 4.94
CA LEU A 241 -14.13 -7.14 5.60
C LEU A 241 -13.14 -6.06 5.13
N PHE A 242 -13.11 -5.76 3.84
CA PHE A 242 -12.20 -4.79 3.23
C PHE A 242 -12.88 -3.50 2.78
N GLY A 243 -14.05 -3.20 3.32
CA GLY A 243 -14.82 -2.01 2.99
C GLY A 243 -16.31 -2.31 2.93
N ALA A 244 -17.09 -1.43 3.55
CA ALA A 244 -18.55 -1.55 3.62
C ALA A 244 -19.27 -0.49 2.76
N THR A 245 -18.51 0.46 2.21
CA THR A 245 -19.05 1.64 1.53
C THR A 245 -18.47 1.79 0.13
N ARG A 246 -19.18 2.55 -0.74
CA ARG A 246 -18.65 2.92 -2.05
C ARG A 246 -17.32 3.69 -1.96
N GLY A 247 -17.10 4.40 -0.86
CA GLY A 247 -15.87 5.13 -0.59
C GLY A 247 -14.66 4.22 -0.39
N ASP A 248 -14.82 2.92 -0.13
CA ASP A 248 -13.70 1.98 0.06
C ASP A 248 -13.32 1.26 -1.23
N TYR A 249 -14.17 1.36 -2.27
CA TYR A 249 -13.96 0.65 -3.54
C TYR A 249 -12.66 1.07 -4.22
N ALA A 250 -12.25 2.33 -4.14
CA ALA A 250 -10.97 2.76 -4.72
C ALA A 250 -9.77 1.99 -4.15
N ALA A 251 -9.78 1.66 -2.86
CA ALA A 251 -8.72 0.89 -2.20
C ALA A 251 -8.77 -0.59 -2.56
N VAL A 252 -9.97 -1.18 -2.59
CA VAL A 252 -10.19 -2.56 -3.06
C VAL A 252 -9.76 -2.71 -4.52
N ASP A 253 -10.04 -1.68 -5.31
CA ASP A 253 -9.74 -1.65 -6.72
C ASP A 253 -8.22 -1.50 -6.93
N ALA A 254 -7.56 -0.56 -6.26
CA ALA A 254 -6.11 -0.46 -6.35
C ALA A 254 -5.39 -1.76 -5.97
N LEU A 255 -5.83 -2.44 -4.90
CA LEU A 255 -5.22 -3.69 -4.46
C LEU A 255 -5.46 -4.84 -5.45
N THR A 256 -6.70 -5.05 -5.88
CA THR A 256 -7.04 -6.11 -6.85
C THR A 256 -6.31 -5.91 -8.18
N GLY A 257 -6.17 -4.65 -8.65
CA GLY A 257 -5.44 -4.37 -9.91
C GLY A 257 -3.96 -4.75 -9.80
N MET A 258 -3.35 -4.50 -8.64
CA MET A 258 -1.97 -4.87 -8.39
C MET A 258 -1.73 -6.38 -8.31
N MET A 259 -2.75 -7.15 -7.91
CA MET A 259 -2.71 -8.61 -7.90
C MET A 259 -2.84 -9.22 -9.30
N GLU A 260 -3.52 -8.52 -10.22
CA GLU A 260 -3.85 -9.03 -11.56
C GLU A 260 -2.87 -8.57 -12.65
N THR A 261 -2.17 -7.44 -12.45
CA THR A 261 -1.27 -6.90 -13.47
C THR A 261 0.09 -7.61 -13.54
N SER A 262 0.60 -7.72 -14.76
CA SER A 262 1.99 -8.10 -15.05
C SER A 262 2.83 -6.94 -15.58
N ASP A 263 2.22 -5.77 -15.83
CA ASP A 263 2.91 -4.58 -16.30
C ASP A 263 3.68 -3.93 -15.14
N PRO A 264 5.02 -3.80 -15.23
CA PRO A 264 5.82 -3.21 -14.16
C PRO A 264 5.49 -1.74 -13.85
N GLU A 265 5.09 -0.94 -14.85
CA GLU A 265 4.73 0.46 -14.65
C GLU A 265 3.36 0.57 -13.96
N GLU A 266 2.40 -0.24 -14.40
CA GLU A 266 1.09 -0.35 -13.73
C GLU A 266 1.27 -0.78 -12.27
N LYS A 267 2.11 -1.81 -12.02
CA LYS A 267 2.41 -2.28 -10.66
C LYS A 267 3.02 -1.17 -9.80
N ALA A 268 4.01 -0.44 -10.33
CA ALA A 268 4.64 0.67 -9.63
C ALA A 268 3.63 1.78 -9.28
N TYR A 269 2.79 2.15 -10.23
CA TYR A 269 1.70 3.09 -10.02
C TYR A 269 0.71 2.60 -8.94
N SER A 270 0.29 1.33 -9.00
CA SER A 270 -0.65 0.75 -8.04
C SER A 270 -0.08 0.72 -6.62
N ILE A 271 1.22 0.47 -6.44
CA ILE A 271 1.88 0.56 -5.12
C ILE A 271 1.73 1.98 -4.56
N TRP A 272 2.09 3.00 -5.35
CA TRP A 272 1.98 4.39 -4.94
C TRP A 272 0.54 4.79 -4.61
N ARG A 273 -0.40 4.44 -5.50
CA ARG A 273 -1.82 4.74 -5.32
C ARG A 273 -2.40 4.05 -4.08
N SER A 274 -2.12 2.77 -3.87
CA SER A 274 -2.51 2.06 -2.65
C SER A 274 -1.90 2.68 -1.40
N SER A 275 -0.63 3.12 -1.45
CA SER A 275 0.04 3.73 -0.30
C SER A 275 -0.63 5.03 0.17
N PHE A 276 -1.13 5.86 -0.74
CA PHE A 276 -1.82 7.11 -0.41
C PHE A 276 -3.19 6.88 0.25
N MET A 277 -3.83 5.74 -0.01
CA MET A 277 -5.11 5.39 0.62
C MET A 277 -4.96 4.69 1.98
N ARG A 278 -3.72 4.58 2.48
CA ARG A 278 -3.36 3.87 3.71
C ARG A 278 -2.74 4.80 4.75
N THR A 279 -2.71 4.36 6.00
CA THR A 279 -2.17 5.09 7.14
C THR A 279 -1.27 4.24 8.03
N SER A 280 -0.36 4.89 8.75
CA SER A 280 0.46 4.31 9.81
C SER A 280 0.50 5.26 11.00
N SER A 281 0.76 4.75 12.21
CA SER A 281 0.97 5.62 13.38
C SER A 281 2.26 6.44 13.27
N ARG A 282 3.26 5.95 12.53
CA ARG A 282 4.52 6.64 12.25
C ARG A 282 4.55 7.07 10.79
N PRO A 283 4.67 8.38 10.49
CA PRO A 283 4.72 8.86 9.11
C PRO A 283 5.77 8.17 8.23
N VAL A 284 6.97 7.88 8.77
CA VAL A 284 8.06 7.23 8.02
C VAL A 284 7.71 5.82 7.55
N ASP A 285 6.87 5.10 8.30
CA ASP A 285 6.46 3.74 7.96
C ASP A 285 5.61 3.68 6.69
N MET A 286 5.03 4.81 6.25
CA MET A 286 4.37 4.88 4.95
C MET A 286 5.33 4.57 3.79
N ILE A 287 6.63 4.79 3.99
CA ILE A 287 7.68 4.49 3.01
C ILE A 287 8.29 3.11 3.26
N PHE A 288 8.60 2.77 4.51
CA PHE A 288 9.15 1.44 4.83
C PHE A 288 8.18 0.30 4.49
N SER A 289 6.87 0.53 4.58
CA SER A 289 5.86 -0.46 4.22
C SER A 289 5.78 -0.78 2.73
N ILE A 290 6.39 0.04 1.85
CA ILE A 290 6.33 -0.15 0.40
C ILE A 290 7.70 -0.32 -0.27
N MET A 291 8.81 0.04 0.38
CA MET A 291 10.15 -0.01 -0.24
C MET A 291 10.49 -1.40 -0.81
N GLY A 292 10.13 -2.48 -0.11
CA GLY A 292 10.39 -3.85 -0.55
C GLY A 292 9.59 -4.24 -1.78
N LEU A 293 8.39 -3.68 -1.98
CA LEU A 293 7.56 -3.92 -3.17
C LEU A 293 8.21 -3.35 -4.44
N PHE A 294 9.11 -2.38 -4.28
CA PHE A 294 9.96 -1.84 -5.35
C PHE A 294 11.36 -2.49 -5.39
N ASP A 295 11.59 -3.56 -4.63
CA ASP A 295 12.91 -4.19 -4.50
C ASP A 295 13.98 -3.20 -3.99
N VAL A 296 13.59 -2.30 -3.06
CA VAL A 296 14.46 -1.34 -2.37
C VAL A 296 14.47 -1.65 -0.88
N SER A 297 15.63 -1.45 -0.24
CA SER A 297 15.76 -1.49 1.22
C SER A 297 16.48 -0.22 1.69
N LEU A 298 15.78 0.57 2.50
CA LEU A 298 16.35 1.69 3.25
C LEU A 298 16.72 1.20 4.65
N ASP A 299 17.76 1.78 5.25
CA ASP A 299 18.07 1.55 6.66
C ASP A 299 17.06 2.28 7.55
N PRO A 300 16.16 1.58 8.28
CA PRO A 300 15.15 2.24 9.09
C PRO A 300 15.74 3.04 10.26
N LEU A 301 16.97 2.73 10.69
CA LEU A 301 17.66 3.45 11.77
C LEU A 301 18.20 4.82 11.34
N ALA A 302 18.30 5.07 10.02
CA ALA A 302 18.75 6.34 9.47
C ALA A 302 17.68 7.44 9.51
N PHE A 303 16.42 7.11 9.83
CA PHE A 303 15.29 8.05 9.79
C PHE A 303 14.60 8.19 11.14
N GLN A 304 14.05 9.38 11.40
CA GLN A 304 13.18 9.60 12.56
C GLN A 304 11.75 9.12 12.27
N SER A 305 10.97 8.84 13.31
CA SER A 305 9.59 8.33 13.16
C SER A 305 8.66 9.25 12.36
N HIS A 306 8.91 10.55 12.38
CA HIS A 306 8.14 11.57 11.67
C HIS A 306 8.72 11.91 10.28
N ASP A 307 9.87 11.35 9.89
CA ASP A 307 10.60 11.72 8.68
C ASP A 307 10.06 11.01 7.43
N ARG A 308 8.80 11.29 7.08
CA ARG A 308 8.19 10.76 5.85
C ARG A 308 8.84 11.34 4.60
N ILE A 309 9.19 12.63 4.62
CA ILE A 309 9.67 13.35 3.44
C ILE A 309 11.09 12.91 3.07
N GLY A 310 12.02 12.83 4.04
CA GLY A 310 13.37 12.35 3.80
C GLY A 310 13.39 10.91 3.29
N ALA A 311 12.57 10.04 3.88
CA ALA A 311 12.41 8.66 3.39
C ALA A 311 11.81 8.60 1.98
N THR A 312 10.86 9.50 1.64
CA THR A 312 10.29 9.58 0.29
C THR A 312 11.34 9.97 -0.74
N ILE A 313 12.18 10.97 -0.44
CA ILE A 313 13.30 11.38 -1.30
C ILE A 313 14.25 10.20 -1.50
N ALA A 314 14.69 9.55 -0.42
CA ALA A 314 15.62 8.41 -0.51
C ALA A 314 15.04 7.25 -1.34
N LEU A 315 13.76 6.89 -1.14
CA LEU A 315 13.11 5.86 -1.93
C LEU A 315 13.06 6.26 -3.41
N THR A 316 12.53 7.44 -3.72
CA THR A 316 12.32 7.88 -5.11
C THR A 316 13.63 8.07 -5.88
N GLN A 317 14.70 8.56 -5.23
CA GLN A 317 16.05 8.59 -5.79
C GLN A 317 16.49 7.19 -6.25
N GLU A 318 16.31 6.18 -5.41
CA GLU A 318 16.66 4.80 -5.73
C GLU A 318 15.77 4.20 -6.82
N LEU A 319 14.45 4.49 -6.81
CA LEU A 319 13.53 4.07 -7.88
C LEU A 319 13.98 4.60 -9.24
N LEU A 320 14.25 5.91 -9.31
CA LEU A 320 14.70 6.56 -10.54
C LEU A 320 16.05 6.02 -11.00
N ARG A 321 16.99 5.77 -10.07
CA ARG A 321 18.28 5.13 -10.35
C ARG A 321 18.11 3.70 -10.92
N LYS A 322 17.11 2.96 -10.47
CA LYS A 322 16.73 1.62 -10.99
C LYS A 322 15.93 1.69 -12.30
N GLY A 323 15.63 2.87 -12.82
CA GLY A 323 14.98 3.07 -14.11
C GLY A 323 13.44 3.06 -14.09
N TYR A 324 12.84 3.12 -12.89
CA TYR A 324 11.40 3.34 -12.73
C TYR A 324 11.01 4.72 -13.26
N SER A 325 9.77 4.86 -13.73
CA SER A 325 9.17 6.15 -14.05
C SER A 325 8.62 6.84 -12.79
N ALA A 326 8.42 8.15 -12.86
CA ALA A 326 7.78 8.96 -11.83
C ALA A 326 6.25 8.77 -11.82
N SER A 327 5.79 7.52 -11.76
CA SER A 327 4.37 7.18 -11.84
C SER A 327 3.55 7.72 -10.66
N TRP A 328 4.21 8.12 -9.57
CA TRP A 328 3.57 8.79 -8.44
C TRP A 328 2.95 10.15 -8.82
N LEU A 329 3.40 10.80 -9.89
CA LEU A 329 2.79 12.03 -10.40
C LEU A 329 1.32 11.84 -10.78
N GLY A 330 0.92 10.62 -11.13
CA GLY A 330 -0.43 10.28 -11.55
C GLY A 330 -1.33 9.69 -10.46
N ILE A 331 -0.89 9.59 -9.20
CA ILE A 331 -1.65 8.93 -8.10
C ILE A 331 -3.11 9.39 -8.07
N SER A 332 -3.32 10.71 -8.13
CA SER A 332 -4.61 11.32 -8.37
C SER A 332 -4.40 12.79 -8.73
N PHE A 333 -5.09 13.23 -9.78
CA PHE A 333 -5.17 14.63 -10.18
C PHE A 333 -6.29 15.40 -9.45
N ASP A 334 -7.12 14.69 -8.68
CA ASP A 334 -8.17 15.28 -7.84
C ASP A 334 -7.64 15.65 -6.44
N LEU A 335 -6.49 15.10 -6.05
CA LEU A 335 -5.73 15.54 -4.89
C LEU A 335 -5.00 16.85 -5.19
N PRO A 336 -4.92 17.80 -4.25
CA PRO A 336 -4.17 19.04 -4.46
C PRO A 336 -2.67 18.73 -4.63
N PRO A 337 -1.88 19.56 -5.34
CA PRO A 337 -0.44 19.40 -5.40
C PRO A 337 0.22 19.62 -4.04
N SER A 338 1.28 18.86 -3.76
CA SER A 338 2.05 19.05 -2.54
C SER A 338 2.94 20.27 -2.61
N LYS A 339 3.10 20.94 -1.47
CA LYS A 339 4.07 22.04 -1.31
C LYS A 339 5.48 21.58 -0.99
N LEU A 340 5.66 20.28 -0.72
CA LEU A 340 6.93 19.71 -0.23
C LEU A 340 7.72 19.01 -1.32
N LEU A 341 7.05 18.29 -2.23
CA LEU A 341 7.68 17.50 -3.30
C LEU A 341 6.81 17.51 -4.56
N ALA A 342 7.36 17.06 -5.69
CA ALA A 342 6.59 16.79 -6.92
C ALA A 342 5.69 15.54 -6.77
N PHE A 343 4.68 15.67 -5.91
CA PHE A 343 3.67 14.67 -5.55
C PHE A 343 2.32 15.37 -5.37
N PRO A 344 1.19 14.64 -5.43
CA PRO A 344 -0.02 15.09 -4.77
C PRO A 344 0.19 15.23 -3.27
N GLU A 345 -0.64 16.05 -2.63
CA GLU A 345 -0.54 16.34 -1.20
C GLU A 345 -0.56 15.05 -0.38
N PHE A 346 0.43 14.93 0.50
CA PHE A 346 0.58 13.74 1.33
C PHE A 346 -0.59 13.65 2.32
N PRO A 347 -1.35 12.55 2.32
CA PRO A 347 -2.43 12.36 3.27
C PRO A 347 -1.94 12.39 4.71
N THR A 348 -2.74 12.95 5.61
CA THR A 348 -2.47 12.87 7.04
C THR A 348 -2.59 11.43 7.52
N THR A 349 -1.62 11.01 8.30
CA THR A 349 -1.61 9.71 8.95
C THR A 349 -2.32 9.83 10.29
N SER A 350 -3.40 9.09 10.49
CA SER A 350 -4.10 8.98 11.78
C SER A 350 -4.05 7.55 12.31
N VAL A 351 -4.09 7.43 13.64
CA VAL A 351 -4.28 6.16 14.36
C VAL A 351 -5.69 5.60 14.10
N ASP A 352 -6.67 6.47 13.80
CA ASP A 352 -8.08 6.13 13.51
C ASP A 352 -8.27 5.32 12.22
N GLY A 353 -7.19 5.02 11.51
CA GLY A 353 -7.19 4.03 10.43
C GLY A 353 -7.58 4.56 9.06
N MET A 354 -7.98 5.83 8.89
CA MET A 354 -8.35 6.37 7.57
C MET A 354 -7.44 7.52 7.14
N ALA A 355 -6.87 7.42 5.95
CA ALA A 355 -6.09 8.49 5.33
C ALA A 355 -7.01 9.64 4.91
N LYS A 356 -6.68 10.86 5.35
CA LYS A 356 -7.45 12.07 5.04
C LYS A 356 -6.57 13.14 4.41
N VAL A 357 -7.18 14.01 3.62
CA VAL A 357 -6.53 15.15 2.98
C VAL A 357 -7.45 16.36 3.08
N GLN A 358 -6.87 17.55 3.20
CA GLN A 358 -7.64 18.78 3.23
C GLN A 358 -7.77 19.35 1.81
N ILE A 359 -9.01 19.50 1.34
CA ILE A 359 -9.35 20.03 0.01
C ILE A 359 -10.31 21.19 0.19
N LYS A 360 -9.94 22.40 -0.24
CA LYS A 360 -10.75 23.62 -0.10
C LYS A 360 -11.25 23.83 1.35
N ASN A 361 -10.37 23.59 2.33
CA ASN A 361 -10.63 23.64 3.77
C ASN A 361 -11.51 22.53 4.35
N GLU A 362 -11.92 21.54 3.56
CA GLU A 362 -12.67 20.37 4.04
C GLU A 362 -11.80 19.13 4.15
N TRP A 363 -11.94 18.37 5.24
CA TRP A 363 -11.28 17.07 5.39
C TRP A 363 -12.06 16.00 4.62
N LYS A 364 -11.40 15.37 3.66
CA LYS A 364 -11.97 14.27 2.86
C LYS A 364 -11.16 13.00 3.03
N LYS A 365 -11.81 11.84 2.96
CA LYS A 365 -11.09 10.56 2.90
C LYS A 365 -10.42 10.45 1.54
N VAL A 366 -9.17 10.00 1.53
CA VAL A 366 -8.42 9.86 0.27
C VAL A 366 -9.11 8.87 -0.68
N THR A 367 -9.73 7.82 -0.13
CA THR A 367 -10.45 6.81 -0.92
C THR A 367 -11.71 7.33 -1.61
N GLU A 368 -12.25 8.48 -1.16
CA GLU A 368 -13.38 9.17 -1.80
C GLU A 368 -12.93 10.17 -2.88
N VAL A 369 -11.63 10.47 -2.95
CA VAL A 369 -11.03 11.46 -3.86
C VAL A 369 -10.22 10.79 -4.96
N VAL A 370 -9.50 9.70 -4.64
CA VAL A 370 -8.69 8.96 -5.60
C VAL A 370 -9.60 8.12 -6.50
N ASP A 371 -9.59 8.41 -7.80
CA ASP A 371 -10.34 7.65 -8.80
C ASP A 371 -9.92 6.17 -8.83
N GLY A 372 -10.90 5.28 -9.00
CA GLY A 372 -10.86 3.82 -8.95
C GLY A 372 -10.32 3.14 -10.21
N MET A 373 -10.68 3.62 -11.40
CA MET A 373 -10.81 2.76 -12.61
C MET A 373 -9.67 2.88 -13.63
N HIS A 374 -8.68 3.74 -13.37
CA HIS A 374 -7.58 3.99 -14.30
C HIS A 374 -6.22 3.80 -13.66
N TRP A 375 -5.24 3.53 -14.51
CA TRP A 375 -3.82 3.61 -14.17
C TRP A 375 -3.09 4.64 -15.02
N PHE A 376 -1.94 5.09 -14.52
CA PHE A 376 -1.16 6.13 -15.15
C PHE A 376 0.02 5.54 -15.91
N LYS A 377 0.02 5.75 -17.22
CA LYS A 377 0.97 5.19 -18.17
C LYS A 377 1.88 6.26 -18.77
N ASP A 378 3.08 5.86 -19.18
CA ASP A 378 4.08 6.69 -19.84
C ASP A 378 4.54 7.86 -18.95
N ALA A 379 4.68 7.58 -17.65
CA ALA A 379 5.19 8.56 -16.70
C ALA A 379 6.65 8.92 -17.03
N PRO A 380 7.09 10.18 -16.79
CA PRO A 380 8.44 10.58 -17.15
C PRO A 380 9.47 9.81 -16.33
N LYS A 381 10.61 9.53 -16.94
CA LYS A 381 11.82 9.09 -16.24
C LYS A 381 12.68 10.31 -15.93
N GLY A 382 13.56 10.18 -14.94
CA GLY A 382 14.37 11.30 -14.50
C GLY A 382 15.30 10.94 -13.36
N ARG A 383 15.67 11.96 -12.58
CA ARG A 383 16.44 11.85 -11.35
C ARG A 383 15.83 12.75 -10.28
N MET A 384 16.10 12.49 -9.00
CA MET A 384 15.71 13.40 -7.92
C MET A 384 16.98 13.89 -7.22
N ASP A 385 17.08 15.19 -6.96
CA ASP A 385 18.20 15.75 -6.19
C ASP A 385 17.97 15.58 -4.67
N ASN A 386 18.92 16.07 -3.86
CA ASN A 386 18.83 15.94 -2.39
C ASN A 386 17.81 16.87 -1.75
N ASP A 387 17.37 17.91 -2.47
CA ASP A 387 16.35 18.85 -2.02
C ASP A 387 14.93 18.35 -2.36
N GLY A 388 14.82 17.26 -3.12
CA GLY A 388 13.55 16.64 -3.50
C GLY A 388 12.98 17.15 -4.83
N TYR A 389 13.79 17.81 -5.67
CA TYR A 389 13.37 18.20 -7.01
C TYR A 389 13.50 17.02 -7.97
N LEU A 390 12.37 16.65 -8.57
CA LEU A 390 12.31 15.72 -9.68
C LEU A 390 12.77 16.45 -10.96
N ILE A 391 13.84 15.95 -11.56
CA ILE A 391 14.42 16.48 -12.78
C ILE A 391 14.14 15.51 -13.93
N PHE A 392 13.38 15.98 -14.92
CA PHE A 392 12.94 15.17 -16.07
C PHE A 392 12.75 16.02 -17.32
N SER A 393 12.78 15.38 -18.49
CA SER A 393 12.46 16.01 -19.78
C SER A 393 11.06 15.63 -20.24
N ALA A 394 10.30 16.61 -20.73
CA ALA A 394 8.97 16.38 -21.26
C ALA A 394 8.55 17.49 -22.23
N LYS A 395 7.60 17.15 -23.11
CA LYS A 395 6.90 18.10 -23.97
C LYS A 395 6.19 19.16 -23.14
N ALA A 396 6.42 20.43 -23.48
CA ALA A 396 5.85 21.53 -22.71
C ALA A 396 5.53 22.76 -23.57
N ALA A 397 4.60 23.58 -23.08
CA ALA A 397 4.31 24.88 -23.68
C ALA A 397 4.05 25.97 -22.63
N PRO A 398 4.50 27.21 -22.91
CA PRO A 398 4.18 28.37 -22.09
C PRO A 398 2.70 28.71 -22.15
N LEU A 399 2.13 29.09 -21.00
CA LEU A 399 0.73 29.43 -20.85
C LEU A 399 0.55 30.87 -20.34
N ARG A 400 -0.47 31.54 -20.87
CA ARG A 400 -1.01 32.79 -20.31
C ARG A 400 -2.38 32.53 -19.68
N GLN A 401 -2.65 33.16 -18.54
CA GLN A 401 -3.95 33.02 -17.88
C GLN A 401 -5.01 33.84 -18.63
N CYS A 402 -6.21 33.29 -18.82
CA CYS A 402 -7.31 33.98 -19.51
C CYS A 402 -8.62 33.86 -18.71
N THR A 403 -9.53 34.82 -18.89
CA THR A 403 -10.83 34.88 -18.20
C THR A 403 -11.98 34.21 -18.98
N GLY A 404 -11.73 33.71 -20.20
CA GLY A 404 -12.73 33.04 -21.04
C GLY A 404 -12.14 32.40 -22.30
N ARG A 405 -12.99 31.74 -23.11
CA ARG A 405 -12.65 31.23 -24.46
C ARG A 405 -12.78 32.33 -25.51
N GLU A 406 -12.10 33.44 -25.30
CA GLU A 406 -12.07 34.54 -26.28
C GLU A 406 -10.84 34.38 -27.16
N GLY A 407 -11.02 33.85 -28.38
CA GLY A 407 -9.94 33.72 -29.37
C GLY A 407 -9.97 32.42 -30.18
N LYS A 408 -9.07 32.31 -31.15
CA LYS A 408 -8.83 31.10 -31.95
C LYS A 408 -7.69 30.23 -31.39
N GLY A 409 -7.16 30.57 -30.21
CA GLY A 409 -6.04 29.88 -29.57
C GLY A 409 -6.43 28.53 -28.98
N ILE A 410 -5.43 27.75 -28.56
CA ILE A 410 -5.66 26.52 -27.80
C ILE A 410 -5.90 26.90 -26.35
N HIS A 411 -7.09 26.60 -25.85
CA HIS A 411 -7.47 26.84 -24.46
C HIS A 411 -7.47 25.55 -23.65
N LEU A 412 -6.79 25.58 -22.51
CA LEU A 412 -6.69 24.49 -21.54
C LEU A 412 -7.40 24.92 -20.25
N LYS A 413 -8.08 23.98 -19.61
CA LYS A 413 -8.70 24.18 -18.30
C LYS A 413 -7.96 23.35 -17.27
N ALA A 414 -7.56 23.99 -16.18
CA ALA A 414 -6.92 23.30 -15.06
C ALA A 414 -7.98 22.80 -14.06
N GLN A 415 -7.57 21.83 -13.24
CA GLN A 415 -8.41 21.18 -12.24
C GLN A 415 -8.94 22.13 -11.16
N ASP A 416 -8.17 23.18 -10.84
CA ASP A 416 -8.60 24.24 -9.92
C ASP A 416 -9.69 25.17 -10.50
N GLY A 417 -10.04 24.99 -11.77
CA GLY A 417 -11.04 25.78 -12.51
C GLY A 417 -10.44 26.93 -13.32
N SER A 418 -9.14 27.21 -13.19
CA SER A 418 -8.47 28.26 -13.95
C SER A 418 -8.38 27.94 -15.45
N SER A 419 -8.42 29.00 -16.28
CA SER A 419 -8.36 28.89 -17.74
C SER A 419 -7.07 29.48 -18.28
N TRP A 420 -6.50 28.77 -19.25
CA TRP A 420 -5.17 29.02 -19.78
C TRP A 420 -5.18 28.96 -21.29
N GLU A 421 -4.36 29.78 -21.94
CA GLU A 421 -4.17 29.75 -23.38
C GLU A 421 -2.70 29.45 -23.69
N VAL A 422 -2.48 28.54 -24.65
CA VAL A 422 -1.14 28.19 -25.14
C VAL A 422 -0.56 29.35 -25.92
N VAL A 423 0.61 29.83 -25.49
CA VAL A 423 1.34 30.88 -26.20
C VAL A 423 2.05 30.24 -27.38
N THR A 424 1.50 30.43 -28.59
CA THR A 424 2.12 30.01 -29.84
C THR A 424 3.03 31.13 -30.34
N GLU A 425 4.31 30.82 -30.59
CA GLU A 425 5.17 31.75 -31.32
C GLU A 425 4.63 31.85 -32.75
N ASN A 426 4.12 33.02 -33.13
CA ASN A 426 3.75 33.29 -34.52
C ASN A 426 5.04 33.26 -35.36
N LEU A 427 5.34 32.12 -35.99
CA LEU A 427 6.43 31.97 -36.96
C LEU A 427 6.21 32.75 -38.27
N ASN A 428 5.21 33.64 -38.35
CA ASN A 428 4.98 34.48 -39.52
C ASN A 428 5.00 35.98 -39.15
N ARG A 429 6.03 36.64 -39.67
CA ARG A 429 6.33 38.09 -39.72
C ARG A 429 7.08 38.68 -38.52
N GLY A 430 8.41 38.56 -38.59
CA GLY A 430 9.32 39.68 -38.44
C GLY A 430 9.19 40.53 -37.17
N LYS A 431 9.49 39.93 -36.02
CA LYS A 431 10.23 40.46 -34.85
C LYS A 431 9.92 39.54 -33.65
N PRO A 432 10.90 38.77 -33.13
CA PRO A 432 10.67 37.98 -31.92
C PRO A 432 10.82 38.91 -30.72
N GLN A 433 9.71 39.38 -30.18
CA GLN A 433 9.65 39.94 -28.83
C GLN A 433 8.31 39.54 -28.22
N VAL A 434 8.22 38.29 -27.77
CA VAL A 434 7.27 37.96 -26.71
C VAL A 434 7.88 38.53 -25.44
N SER A 435 7.27 39.55 -24.84
CA SER A 435 7.68 39.97 -23.51
C SER A 435 7.38 38.82 -22.56
N THR A 436 8.40 38.37 -21.82
CA THR A 436 8.30 37.38 -20.74
C THR A 436 7.26 37.77 -19.68
N GLU A 437 6.81 39.02 -19.65
CA GLU A 437 5.74 39.55 -18.78
C GLU A 437 4.36 38.89 -18.98
N THR A 438 4.12 38.19 -20.09
CA THR A 438 2.80 37.57 -20.38
C THR A 438 2.70 36.08 -20.05
N VAL A 439 3.82 35.36 -19.87
CA VAL A 439 3.81 33.94 -19.47
C VAL A 439 3.63 33.84 -17.96
N LYS A 440 2.63 33.08 -17.53
CA LYS A 440 2.26 32.95 -16.11
C LYS A 440 2.38 31.51 -15.57
N ALA A 441 2.54 30.53 -16.45
CA ALA A 441 2.75 29.12 -16.10
C ALA A 441 3.25 28.33 -17.33
N ILE A 442 3.59 27.07 -17.11
CA ILE A 442 3.97 26.12 -18.15
C ILE A 442 3.10 24.87 -18.01
N ALA A 443 2.56 24.36 -19.13
CA ALA A 443 1.98 23.03 -19.19
C ALA A 443 3.08 22.01 -19.54
N VAL A 444 3.23 20.96 -18.73
CA VAL A 444 4.22 19.90 -18.93
C VAL A 444 3.53 18.55 -19.01
N MET A 445 3.67 17.86 -20.14
CA MET A 445 3.05 16.55 -20.36
C MET A 445 3.74 15.48 -19.52
N VAL A 446 2.97 14.71 -18.74
CA VAL A 446 3.55 13.72 -17.81
C VAL A 446 3.01 12.31 -17.97
N GLY A 447 1.99 12.09 -18.78
CA GLY A 447 1.51 10.73 -19.05
C GLY A 447 0.06 10.68 -19.46
N ARG A 448 -0.51 9.47 -19.39
CA ARG A 448 -1.86 9.18 -19.86
C ARG A 448 -2.63 8.35 -18.85
N ARG A 449 -3.94 8.58 -18.77
CA ARG A 449 -4.87 7.73 -18.03
C ARG A 449 -5.33 6.59 -18.92
N VAL A 450 -5.17 5.37 -18.45
CA VAL A 450 -5.52 4.15 -19.17
C VAL A 450 -6.44 3.31 -18.31
N HIS A 451 -7.51 2.79 -18.92
CA HIS A 451 -8.41 1.85 -18.25
C HIS A 451 -7.71 0.54 -17.93
N TYR A 452 -8.05 -0.05 -16.78
CA TYR A 452 -7.66 -1.43 -16.49
C TYR A 452 -8.28 -2.38 -17.52
N ASN A 453 -7.48 -3.29 -18.06
CA ASN A 453 -7.90 -4.23 -19.12
C ASN A 453 -7.99 -5.68 -18.64
N HIS A 454 -7.85 -5.93 -17.33
CA HIS A 454 -7.86 -7.26 -16.71
C HIS A 454 -8.97 -7.39 -15.65
N GLY A 455 -9.16 -8.63 -15.19
CA GLY A 455 -10.14 -8.98 -14.17
C GLY A 455 -11.59 -8.61 -14.53
N TRP A 456 -12.41 -8.44 -13.50
CA TRP A 456 -13.81 -8.00 -13.63
C TRP A 456 -13.92 -6.54 -14.13
N ARG A 457 -12.83 -5.77 -14.11
CA ARG A 457 -12.79 -4.37 -14.58
C ARG A 457 -12.83 -4.25 -16.09
N SER A 458 -12.32 -5.24 -16.80
CA SER A 458 -12.42 -5.31 -18.27
C SER A 458 -13.86 -5.21 -18.80
N VAL A 459 -14.85 -5.55 -17.95
CA VAL A 459 -16.29 -5.52 -18.25
C VAL A 459 -16.86 -4.10 -18.16
N TYR A 460 -16.28 -3.22 -17.34
CA TYR A 460 -16.72 -1.85 -17.14
C TYR A 460 -15.86 -0.89 -17.98
N ARG A 461 -16.16 -0.77 -19.27
CA ARG A 461 -15.58 0.27 -20.14
C ARG A 461 -16.39 1.55 -20.04
N GLU A 462 -16.22 2.32 -18.97
CA GLU A 462 -16.58 3.74 -19.06
C GLU A 462 -15.61 4.41 -20.03
N ILE A 463 -16.07 5.27 -20.93
CA ILE A 463 -15.14 6.05 -21.77
C ILE A 463 -14.57 7.14 -20.87
N ASP A 464 -13.28 7.11 -20.55
CA ASP A 464 -12.64 8.25 -19.88
C ASP A 464 -12.50 9.38 -20.90
N PRO A 465 -13.19 10.51 -20.73
CA PRO A 465 -13.02 11.63 -21.63
C PRO A 465 -11.67 12.32 -21.47
N HIS A 466 -10.86 11.96 -20.46
CA HIS A 466 -9.59 12.58 -20.12
C HIS A 466 -8.43 11.59 -20.21
N THR A 467 -7.83 11.50 -21.39
CA THR A 467 -6.82 10.48 -21.69
C THR A 467 -5.39 10.97 -21.46
N PHE A 468 -5.11 12.26 -21.60
CA PHE A 468 -3.79 12.82 -21.29
C PHE A 468 -3.78 13.59 -19.96
N SER A 469 -2.60 13.69 -19.37
CA SER A 469 -2.38 14.45 -18.14
C SER A 469 -1.12 15.32 -18.24
N ALA A 470 -1.25 16.57 -17.81
CA ALA A 470 -0.18 17.54 -17.76
C ALA A 470 -0.14 18.24 -16.41
N LEU A 471 1.07 18.57 -15.96
CA LEU A 471 1.30 19.44 -14.81
C LEU A 471 1.18 20.89 -15.27
N LEU A 472 0.49 21.71 -14.48
CA LEU A 472 0.59 23.16 -14.57
C LEU A 472 1.62 23.60 -13.54
N ILE A 473 2.78 24.10 -14.00
CA ILE A 473 3.89 24.49 -13.13
C ILE A 473 4.20 25.98 -13.21
N ARG A 474 4.77 26.52 -12.14
CA ARG A 474 5.32 27.88 -12.07
C ARG A 474 6.73 27.87 -11.48
N ASP A 475 7.57 28.76 -11.97
CA ASP A 475 8.85 29.03 -11.34
C ASP A 475 8.64 29.71 -9.99
N HIS A 476 9.57 29.46 -9.07
CA HIS A 476 9.65 30.16 -7.79
C HIS A 476 11.10 30.55 -7.45
N GLU A 477 12.06 29.86 -8.06
CA GLU A 477 13.47 30.25 -8.15
C GLU A 477 13.97 30.00 -9.59
N PRO A 478 15.04 30.66 -10.05
CA PRO A 478 15.58 30.43 -11.39
C PRO A 478 15.84 28.94 -11.68
N GLY A 479 15.10 28.37 -12.64
CA GLY A 479 15.22 26.97 -13.05
C GLY A 479 14.50 25.95 -12.14
N LYS A 480 13.83 26.40 -11.07
CA LYS A 480 13.10 25.56 -10.12
C LYS A 480 11.61 25.86 -10.14
N PHE A 481 10.82 24.81 -10.28
CA PHE A 481 9.39 24.88 -10.50
C PHE A 481 8.61 24.14 -9.42
N HIS A 482 7.36 24.54 -9.21
CA HIS A 482 6.40 23.82 -8.37
C HIS A 482 5.09 23.62 -9.13
N ILE A 483 4.35 22.58 -8.75
CA ILE A 483 3.06 22.25 -9.33
C ILE A 483 2.00 23.17 -8.70
N VAL A 484 1.24 23.88 -9.52
CA VAL A 484 0.12 24.72 -9.06
C VAL A 484 -1.24 24.10 -9.32
N SER A 485 -1.36 23.27 -10.37
CA SER A 485 -2.58 22.53 -10.70
C SER A 485 -2.27 21.41 -11.71
N TYR A 486 -3.31 20.74 -12.16
CA TYR A 486 -3.24 19.71 -13.20
C TYR A 486 -4.14 20.08 -14.37
N ILE A 487 -3.75 19.67 -15.57
CA ILE A 487 -4.54 19.81 -16.79
C ILE A 487 -4.82 18.40 -17.32
N HIS A 488 -6.08 18.15 -17.64
CA HIS A 488 -6.50 16.91 -18.27
C HIS A 488 -7.46 17.23 -19.42
N GLY A 489 -7.51 16.35 -20.42
CA GLY A 489 -8.31 16.58 -21.61
C GLY A 489 -8.39 15.35 -22.51
N ALA A 490 -9.20 15.45 -23.55
CA ALA A 490 -9.45 14.36 -24.48
C ALA A 490 -8.30 14.18 -25.50
N ASP A 491 -8.20 12.97 -26.05
CA ASP A 491 -7.26 12.60 -27.13
C ASP A 491 -7.33 13.54 -28.35
N SER A 492 -8.45 14.25 -28.55
CA SER A 492 -8.59 15.23 -29.62
C SER A 492 -7.55 16.36 -29.55
N LEU A 493 -6.96 16.61 -28.37
CA LEU A 493 -5.87 17.57 -28.19
C LEU A 493 -4.48 16.96 -28.39
N GLN A 494 -4.33 15.64 -28.59
CA GLN A 494 -3.03 14.98 -28.73
C GLN A 494 -2.16 15.60 -29.83
N LYS A 495 -2.76 15.88 -31.01
CA LYS A 495 -2.08 16.53 -32.14
C LYS A 495 -1.55 17.93 -31.83
N VAL A 496 -2.15 18.61 -30.84
CA VAL A 496 -1.68 19.93 -30.40
C VAL A 496 -0.35 19.80 -29.68
N PHE A 497 -0.22 18.78 -28.83
CA PHE A 497 0.96 18.56 -27.99
C PHE A 497 2.11 17.91 -28.75
N GLU A 498 1.86 17.20 -29.85
CA GLU A 498 2.92 16.62 -30.69
C GLU A 498 3.95 17.67 -31.15
N ASN A 499 3.49 18.90 -31.42
CA ASN A 499 4.33 20.02 -31.85
C ASN A 499 5.08 20.72 -30.71
N TRP A 500 4.89 20.31 -29.46
CA TRP A 500 5.61 20.90 -28.33
C TRP A 500 7.03 20.35 -28.25
N GLU A 501 7.96 21.22 -27.88
CA GLU A 501 9.36 20.87 -27.66
C GLU A 501 9.55 20.18 -26.32
N ASP A 502 10.45 19.20 -26.28
CA ASP A 502 10.94 18.62 -25.04
C ASP A 502 11.87 19.60 -24.32
N ARG A 503 11.60 19.83 -23.04
CA ARG A 503 12.40 20.69 -22.17
C ARG A 503 12.66 19.97 -20.85
N GLU A 504 13.81 20.21 -20.25
CA GLU A 504 14.14 19.70 -18.92
C GLU A 504 13.58 20.63 -17.84
N PHE A 505 12.96 20.06 -16.82
CA PHE A 505 12.38 20.76 -15.69
C PHE A 505 12.89 20.17 -14.39
N ALA A 506 13.17 21.03 -13.40
CA ALA A 506 13.34 20.64 -12.01
C ALA A 506 12.07 21.04 -11.23
N VAL A 507 11.24 20.06 -10.87
CA VAL A 507 9.95 20.28 -10.20
C VAL A 507 10.03 19.75 -8.77
N GLY A 508 9.73 20.59 -7.79
CA GLY A 508 9.82 20.26 -6.36
C GLY A 508 8.86 21.09 -5.50
N GLY A 509 9.10 21.08 -4.19
CA GLY A 509 8.33 21.86 -3.21
C GLY A 509 8.77 23.32 -3.11
N ILE A 510 7.84 24.19 -2.71
CA ILE A 510 8.08 25.60 -2.39
C ILE A 510 8.43 25.84 -0.92
N GLU A 511 8.05 24.89 -0.05
CA GLU A 511 8.39 24.93 1.36
C GLU A 511 9.73 24.21 1.53
N GLY A 512 10.75 24.93 2.00
CA GLY A 512 12.11 24.41 2.10
C GLY A 512 12.17 23.09 2.86
N THR A 513 12.54 22.04 2.16
CA THR A 513 12.85 20.71 2.69
C THR A 513 14.24 20.75 3.33
N LYS A 514 14.35 21.23 4.58
CA LYS A 514 15.58 21.02 5.37
C LYS A 514 15.67 19.55 5.76
N VAL A 515 16.01 18.68 4.82
CA VAL A 515 16.32 17.28 5.09
C VAL A 515 17.81 17.18 5.35
N SER A 516 18.18 16.74 6.55
CA SER A 516 19.52 16.22 6.80
C SER A 516 19.62 14.88 6.07
N VAL A 517 19.87 14.90 4.76
CA VAL A 517 20.25 13.68 4.03
C VAL A 517 21.64 13.31 4.51
N MET A 518 21.74 12.61 5.64
CA MET A 518 22.94 11.84 5.94
C MET A 518 23.09 10.82 4.81
N ASP A 519 24.31 10.61 4.31
CA ASP A 519 24.64 9.58 3.32
C ASP A 519 23.92 8.28 3.70
N VAL A 520 22.78 8.01 3.02
CA VAL A 520 21.98 6.83 3.28
C VAL A 520 22.80 5.67 2.76
N ARG A 521 23.54 5.02 3.66
CA ARG A 521 24.25 3.78 3.36
C ARG A 521 23.20 2.74 3.00
N LEU A 522 23.02 2.52 1.70
CA LEU A 522 22.22 1.43 1.17
C LEU A 522 22.80 0.13 1.75
N THR A 523 22.06 -0.52 2.64
CA THR A 523 22.29 -1.93 2.95
C THR A 523 21.96 -2.70 1.68
N ARG A 524 23.00 -3.07 0.92
CA ARG A 524 22.84 -3.97 -0.22
C ARG A 524 22.06 -5.20 0.28
N PHE A 525 20.91 -5.48 -0.33
CA PHE A 525 20.39 -6.84 -0.33
C PHE A 525 21.54 -7.72 -0.77
N GLN A 526 22.07 -8.53 0.14
CA GLN A 526 23.10 -9.49 -0.21
C GLN A 526 22.44 -10.43 -1.22
N THR A 527 22.79 -10.24 -2.49
CA THR A 527 22.26 -10.97 -3.62
C THR A 527 22.77 -12.40 -3.50
N TYR A 528 22.07 -13.23 -2.71
CA TYR A 528 22.18 -14.68 -2.74
C TYR A 528 21.14 -15.27 -3.70
N ILE A 529 20.93 -14.60 -4.84
CA ILE A 529 20.23 -15.14 -5.99
C ILE A 529 21.30 -15.34 -7.05
N ASN A 530 22.03 -16.45 -6.93
CA ASN A 530 22.79 -17.15 -7.98
C ASN A 530 23.56 -18.31 -7.32
N ALA A 531 22.81 -19.29 -6.82
CA ALA A 531 23.35 -20.60 -6.46
C ALA A 531 22.28 -21.70 -6.55
N GLU A 532 21.43 -21.65 -7.59
CA GLU A 532 20.67 -22.81 -8.06
C GLU A 532 20.52 -22.69 -9.59
N GLN A 533 21.60 -23.06 -10.28
CA GLN A 533 21.56 -23.69 -11.61
C GLN A 533 22.09 -25.11 -11.44
#